data_AF-A0A3C2BA50-F1
#
_entry.id   AF-A0A3C2BA50-F1
#
_cell.length_a   1.000
_cell.length_b   1.000
_cell.length_c   1.000
_cell.angle_alpha   90.00
_cell.angle_beta   90.00
_cell.angle_gamma   90.00
#
_symmetry.space_group_name_H-M   'P 1'
#
loop_
_entity.id
_entity.type
_entity.pdbx_description
1 polymer ?
#
loop_
_entity_poly.entity_id
_entity_poly.type
_entity_poly.pdbx_seq_one_letter_code
_entity_poly.pdbx_strand_id
1 'polypeptide(L)'
;VSIKMAKEQGLSLNPVKISGTCGRLMCCLKHEQNSYEELLKITPKVGAIVITPDGQKGTVIETNLITGKLKIKPEKSDVPVTFDRSEIKLVRDAEIKVNRDELKSLKKLEE
;
A
#
# COMPACT_ATOMS: atom_id res chain seq x y z
N VAL A 1 -3.59 -1.13 -20.15
CA VAL A 1 -2.58 -1.23 -19.08
C VAL A 1 -1.91 0.12 -19.06
N SER A 2 -1.86 0.80 -17.91
CA SER A 2 -1.39 2.19 -17.84
C SER A 2 -0.25 2.34 -16.84
N ILE A 3 0.61 3.33 -17.04
CA ILE A 3 1.74 3.64 -16.16
C ILE A 3 1.26 3.93 -14.72
N LYS A 4 0.07 4.54 -14.58
CA LYS A 4 -0.60 4.73 -13.29
C LYS A 4 -0.81 3.42 -12.52
N MET A 5 -1.21 2.35 -13.19
CA MET A 5 -1.44 1.04 -12.58
C MET A 5 -0.14 0.46 -12.03
N ALA A 6 0.97 0.63 -12.76
CA ALA A 6 2.29 0.21 -12.28
C ALA A 6 2.69 0.98 -11.01
N LYS A 7 2.40 2.28 -10.94
CA LYS A 7 2.67 3.10 -9.75
C LYS A 7 1.81 2.68 -8.56
N GLU A 8 0.52 2.43 -8.77
CA GLU A 8 -0.41 1.97 -7.71
C GLU A 8 -0.02 0.61 -7.14
N GLN A 9 0.54 -0.27 -7.97
CA GLN A 9 1.06 -1.59 -7.55
C GLN A 9 2.48 -1.53 -6.95
N GLY A 10 3.02 -0.33 -6.73
CA GLY A 10 4.34 -0.13 -6.12
C GLY A 10 5.52 -0.48 -7.03
N LEU A 11 5.29 -0.62 -8.35
CA LEU A 11 6.38 -0.83 -9.30
C LEU A 11 7.07 0.48 -9.63
N SER A 12 8.40 0.40 -9.75
CA SER A 12 9.22 1.52 -10.20
C SER A 12 8.88 1.86 -11.65
N LEU A 13 8.77 3.16 -11.96
CA LEU A 13 8.45 3.69 -13.30
C LEU A 13 9.56 3.46 -14.36
N ASN A 14 10.55 2.62 -14.06
CA ASN A 14 11.58 2.27 -15.03
C ASN A 14 10.98 1.36 -16.11
N PRO A 15 11.03 1.73 -17.40
CA PRO A 15 10.41 0.99 -18.50
C PRO A 15 10.87 -0.48 -18.57
N VAL A 16 12.10 -0.79 -18.15
CA VAL A 16 12.62 -2.17 -18.10
C VAL A 16 11.90 -3.03 -17.07
N LYS A 17 11.43 -2.44 -15.96
CA LYS A 17 10.76 -3.14 -14.87
C LYS A 17 9.25 -3.29 -15.05
N ILE A 18 8.64 -2.49 -15.93
CA ILE A 18 7.18 -2.47 -16.15
C ILE A 18 6.77 -3.01 -17.53
N SER A 19 7.73 -3.18 -18.45
CA SER A 19 7.50 -3.74 -19.78
C SER A 19 7.83 -5.23 -19.80
N GLY A 20 6.98 -6.01 -20.46
CA GLY A 20 7.24 -7.41 -20.75
C GLY A 20 8.25 -7.57 -21.90
N THR A 21 8.69 -8.80 -22.12
CA THR A 21 9.63 -9.18 -23.19
C THR A 21 9.11 -8.83 -24.59
N CYS A 22 7.79 -8.68 -24.75
CA CYS A 22 7.13 -8.22 -25.97
C CYS A 22 7.22 -6.70 -26.21
N GLY A 23 7.90 -5.94 -25.34
CA GLY A 23 8.08 -4.49 -25.47
C GLY A 23 6.84 -3.66 -25.11
N ARG A 24 5.79 -4.28 -24.57
CA ARG A 24 4.57 -3.63 -24.06
C ARG A 24 4.49 -3.75 -22.55
N LEU A 25 3.69 -2.89 -21.90
CA LEU A 25 3.44 -2.99 -20.45
C LEU A 25 2.93 -4.39 -20.07
N MET A 26 3.38 -4.90 -18.92
CA MET A 26 3.02 -6.24 -18.44
C MET A 26 1.50 -6.42 -18.33
N CYS A 27 0.96 -7.44 -18.98
CA CYS A 27 -0.47 -7.75 -18.93
C CYS A 27 -0.96 -8.14 -17.53
N CYS A 28 -0.07 -8.70 -16.69
CA CYS A 28 -0.33 -9.04 -15.28
C CYS A 28 -0.84 -7.84 -14.49
N LEU A 29 -0.33 -6.62 -14.78
CA LEU A 29 -0.77 -5.40 -14.12
C LEU A 29 -2.28 -5.19 -14.24
N LYS A 30 -2.86 -5.51 -15.41
CA LYS A 30 -4.31 -5.38 -15.61
C LYS A 30 -5.08 -6.47 -14.88
N HIS A 31 -4.55 -7.68 -14.84
CA HIS A 31 -5.19 -8.79 -14.16
C HIS A 31 -5.24 -8.59 -12.65
N GLU A 32 -4.14 -8.12 -12.05
CA GLU A 32 -3.99 -7.95 -10.61
C GLU A 32 -4.64 -6.67 -10.07
N GLN A 33 -5.01 -5.72 -10.94
CA GLN A 33 -5.53 -4.41 -10.52
C GLN A 33 -6.76 -4.52 -9.62
N ASN A 34 -7.75 -5.35 -9.99
CA ASN A 34 -8.98 -5.47 -9.22
C ASN A 34 -8.70 -5.95 -7.79
N SER A 35 -7.85 -6.98 -7.66
CA SER A 35 -7.43 -7.48 -6.36
C SER A 35 -6.68 -6.40 -5.58
N TYR A 36 -5.80 -5.64 -6.23
CA TYR A 36 -5.07 -4.55 -5.59
C TYR A 36 -5.99 -3.46 -5.04
N GLU A 37 -7.02 -3.06 -5.81
CA GLU A 37 -8.02 -2.07 -5.39
C GLU A 37 -8.83 -2.55 -4.18
N GLU A 38 -9.22 -3.82 -4.13
CA GLU A 38 -9.88 -4.40 -2.97
C GLU A 38 -8.97 -4.43 -1.75
N LEU A 39 -7.73 -4.88 -1.92
CA LEU A 39 -6.73 -4.93 -0.85
C LEU A 39 -6.43 -3.52 -0.30
N LEU A 40 -6.39 -2.49 -1.14
CA LEU A 40 -6.18 -1.09 -0.74
C LEU A 40 -7.33 -0.51 0.08
N LYS A 41 -8.57 -0.98 -0.13
CA LYS A 41 -9.75 -0.52 0.64
C LYS A 41 -9.81 -1.12 2.03
N ILE A 42 -9.39 -2.38 2.18
CA ILE A 42 -9.51 -3.12 3.44
C ILE A 42 -8.25 -3.03 4.31
N THR A 43 -7.09 -2.77 3.71
CA THR A 43 -5.83 -2.76 4.44
C THR A 43 -5.56 -1.38 5.03
N PRO A 44 -5.31 -1.26 6.36
CA PRO A 44 -4.94 0.00 6.98
C PRO A 44 -3.64 0.56 6.39
N LYS A 45 -3.62 1.89 6.25
CA LYS A 45 -2.47 2.62 5.72
C LYS A 45 -1.35 2.75 6.75
N VAL A 46 -0.14 2.97 6.25
CA VAL A 46 1.00 3.34 7.09
C VAL A 46 0.67 4.62 7.87
N GLY A 47 0.94 4.62 9.17
CA GLY A 47 0.59 5.70 10.10
C GLY A 47 -0.82 5.59 10.70
N ALA A 48 -1.65 4.64 10.27
CA ALA A 48 -2.95 4.40 10.88
C ALA A 48 -2.80 3.91 12.32
N ILE A 49 -3.75 4.28 13.18
CA ILE A 49 -3.82 3.82 14.57
C ILE A 49 -4.73 2.60 14.62
N VAL A 50 -4.17 1.51 15.09
CA VAL A 50 -4.83 0.21 15.15
C VAL A 50 -4.74 -0.38 16.56
N ILE A 51 -5.69 -1.25 16.89
CA ILE A 51 -5.67 -2.06 18.11
C ILE A 51 -5.22 -3.46 17.73
N THR A 52 -4.13 -3.90 18.33
CA THR A 52 -3.63 -5.28 18.23
C THR A 52 -4.58 -6.24 18.96
N PRO A 53 -4.56 -7.54 18.65
CA PRO A 53 -5.36 -8.54 19.34
C PRO A 53 -5.09 -8.58 20.87
N ASP A 54 -3.92 -8.11 21.30
CA ASP A 54 -3.54 -7.95 22.71
C ASP A 54 -4.26 -6.77 23.42
N GLY A 55 -5.13 -6.04 22.70
CA GLY A 55 -5.86 -4.88 23.21
C GLY A 55 -5.02 -3.61 23.31
N GLN A 56 -3.78 -3.63 22.81
CA GLN A 56 -2.88 -2.47 22.83
C GLN A 56 -3.08 -1.62 21.58
N LYS A 57 -3.00 -0.30 21.74
CA LYS A 57 -2.93 0.62 20.61
C LYS A 57 -1.52 0.59 20.03
N GLY A 58 -1.45 0.62 18.70
CA GLY A 58 -0.20 0.74 17.98
C GLY A 58 -0.37 1.50 16.67
N THR A 59 0.78 1.94 16.14
CA THR A 59 0.86 2.63 14.85
C THR A 59 1.42 1.70 13.81
N VAL A 60 0.79 1.65 12.64
CA VAL A 60 1.30 0.87 11.50
C VAL A 60 2.56 1.56 10.96
N ILE A 61 3.72 0.88 11.01
CA ILE A 61 4.97 1.38 10.42
C ILE A 61 5.06 0.97 8.96
N GLU A 62 4.69 -0.28 8.66
CA GLU A 62 4.85 -0.87 7.34
C GLU A 62 3.66 -1.78 7.03
N THR A 63 3.21 -1.71 5.78
CA THR A 63 2.09 -2.48 5.27
C THR A 63 2.53 -3.25 4.04
N ASN A 64 2.33 -4.57 4.05
CA ASN A 64 2.47 -5.40 2.87
C ASN A 64 1.08 -5.79 2.34
N LEU A 65 0.66 -5.13 1.25
CA LEU A 65 -0.67 -5.30 0.65
C LEU A 65 -0.94 -6.73 0.17
N ILE A 66 0.03 -7.37 -0.49
CA ILE A 66 -0.15 -8.70 -1.11
C ILE A 66 -0.23 -9.78 -0.03
N THR A 67 0.66 -9.73 0.96
CA THR A 67 0.70 -10.76 2.02
C THR A 67 -0.26 -10.49 3.17
N GLY A 68 -0.87 -9.30 3.23
CA GLY A 68 -1.77 -8.91 4.33
C GLY A 68 -1.07 -8.66 5.67
N LYS A 69 0.27 -8.69 5.70
CA LYS A 69 1.06 -8.52 6.92
C LYS A 69 1.29 -7.04 7.22
N LEU A 70 1.07 -6.67 8.47
CA LEU A 70 1.23 -5.32 9.01
C LEU A 70 2.26 -5.34 10.12
N LYS A 71 3.27 -4.47 10.02
CA LYS A 71 4.20 -4.20 11.13
C LYS A 71 3.64 -3.07 11.97
N ILE A 72 3.30 -3.37 13.22
CA ILE A 72 2.71 -2.43 14.15
C ILE A 72 3.72 -2.14 15.26
N LYS A 73 3.91 -0.86 15.56
CA LYS A 73 4.61 -0.40 16.76
C LYS A 73 3.60 -0.18 17.88
N PRO A 74 3.52 -1.06 18.88
CA PRO A 74 2.66 -0.83 20.04
C PRO A 74 3.20 0.34 20.88
N GLU A 75 2.31 1.07 21.55
CA GLU A 75 2.71 2.23 22.36
C GLU A 75 3.44 1.82 23.66
N LYS A 76 3.15 0.61 24.17
CA LYS A 76 3.76 0.08 25.40
C LYS A 76 5.12 -0.58 25.20
N SER A 77 5.49 -0.93 23.97
CA SER A 77 6.72 -1.67 23.68
C SER A 77 7.35 -1.15 22.40
N ASP A 78 8.64 -0.80 22.44
CA ASP A 78 9.33 -0.22 21.29
C ASP A 78 9.63 -1.25 20.17
N VAL A 79 9.33 -2.52 20.42
CA VAL A 79 9.57 -3.63 19.48
C VAL A 79 8.43 -3.72 18.46
N PRO A 80 8.70 -3.61 17.15
CA PRO A 80 7.68 -3.78 16.12
C PRO A 80 7.26 -5.25 16.02
N VAL A 81 5.95 -5.50 16.09
CA VAL A 81 5.36 -6.83 15.98
C VAL A 81 4.61 -6.94 14.65
N THR A 82 4.69 -8.10 14.00
CA THR A 82 3.99 -8.36 12.75
C THR A 82 2.68 -9.08 13.04
N PHE A 83 1.57 -8.53 12.55
CA PHE A 83 0.23 -9.11 12.66
C PHE A 83 -0.42 -9.24 11.28
N ASP A 84 -1.40 -10.13 11.15
CA ASP A 84 -2.25 -10.20 9.97
C ASP A 84 -3.34 -9.14 10.05
N ARG A 85 -3.68 -8.52 8.91
CA ARG A 85 -4.78 -7.54 8.80
C ARG A 85 -6.10 -8.01 9.40
N SER A 86 -6.38 -9.31 9.38
CA SER A 86 -7.65 -9.87 9.85
C SER A 86 -7.79 -9.84 11.37
N GLU A 87 -6.66 -9.77 12.09
CA GLU A 87 -6.60 -9.82 13.55
C GLU A 87 -6.63 -8.44 14.21
N ILE A 88 -6.64 -7.38 13.39
CA ILE A 88 -6.39 -6.01 13.83
C ILE A 88 -7.67 -5.19 13.71
N LYS A 89 -7.98 -4.39 14.73
CA LYS A 89 -9.10 -3.45 14.69
C LYS A 89 -8.63 -2.05 14.35
N LEU A 90 -9.20 -1.47 13.30
CA LEU A 90 -8.90 -0.11 12.86
C LEU A 90 -9.61 0.89 13.76
N VAL A 91 -8.85 1.79 14.39
CA VAL A 91 -9.40 2.86 15.25
C VAL A 91 -9.44 4.18 14.52
N ARG A 92 -8.36 4.50 13.80
CA ARG A 92 -8.23 5.75 13.05
C ARG A 92 -7.45 5.49 11.78
N ASP A 93 -8.10 5.76 10.64
CA ASP A 93 -7.44 5.69 9.35
C ASP A 93 -6.50 6.89 9.20
N ALA A 94 -5.32 6.66 8.64
CA ALA A 94 -4.43 7.75 8.28
C ALA A 94 -4.88 8.35 6.94
N GLU A 95 -5.33 9.60 6.96
CA GLU A 95 -5.53 10.35 5.73
C GLU A 95 -4.17 10.53 5.04
N ILE A 96 -4.05 10.01 3.82
CA ILE A 96 -2.89 10.27 2.96
C ILE A 96 -3.00 11.74 2.58
N LYS A 97 -2.21 12.59 3.24
CA LYS A 97 -1.94 13.94 2.74
C LYS A 97 -1.12 13.81 1.48
N VAL A 98 -1.78 13.69 0.33
CA VAL A 98 -1.10 13.71 -0.96
C VAL A 98 -0.46 15.08 -1.10
N ASN A 99 0.86 15.12 -1.12
CA ASN A 99 1.58 16.37 -1.27
C ASN A 99 1.30 16.95 -2.67
N ARG A 100 1.14 18.27 -2.76
CA ARG A 100 0.70 18.96 -3.99
C ARG A 100 1.67 18.71 -5.16
N ASP A 101 2.93 18.45 -4.86
CA ASP A 101 3.99 18.13 -5.81
C ASP A 101 3.88 16.70 -6.38
N GLU A 102 3.48 15.73 -5.57
CA GLU A 102 3.19 14.37 -6.01
C GLU A 102 1.97 14.33 -6.94
N LEU A 103 0.96 15.16 -6.63
CA LEU A 103 -0.24 15.31 -7.45
C LEU A 103 0.07 15.97 -8.81
N LYS A 104 0.97 16.97 -8.83
CA LYS A 104 1.47 17.57 -10.08
C LYS A 104 2.27 16.58 -10.91
N SER A 105 3.12 15.78 -10.25
CA SER A 105 3.94 14.75 -10.91
C SER A 105 3.09 13.64 -11.53
N LEU A 106 2.00 13.25 -10.86
CA LEU A 106 1.00 12.31 -11.38
C LEU A 106 0.32 12.84 -12.64
N LYS A 107 -0.15 14.10 -12.62
CA LYS A 107 -0.80 14.71 -13.80
C LYS A 107 0.14 14.83 -15.00
N LYS A 108 1.41 15.09 -14.77
CA LYS A 108 2.42 15.22 -15.83
C LYS A 108 2.80 13.90 -16.49
N LEU A 109 2.45 12.77 -15.89
CA LEU A 109 2.60 11.42 -16.44
C LEU A 109 1.34 10.94 -17.17
N GLU A 110 0.25 11.71 -17.12
CA GLU A 110 -1.03 11.42 -17.79
C GLU A 110 -1.17 12.10 -19.16
N GLU A 111 -0.28 13.05 -19.49
CA GLU A 111 -0.08 13.65 -20.83
C GLU A 111 1.03 12.94 -21.60
#